data_AF-A0A944XJX5-F1
#
_entry.id   AF-A0A944XJX5-F1
#
_cell.length_a   1.000
_cell.length_b   1.000
_cell.length_c   1.000
_cell.angle_alpha   90.00
_cell.angle_beta   90.00
_cell.angle_gamma   90.00
#
_symmetry.space_group_name_H-M   'P 1'
#
loop_
_entity.id
_entity.type
_entity.pdbx_description
1 polymer ?
#
loop_
_entity_poly.entity_id
_entity_poly.type
_entity_poly.pdbx_seq_one_letter_code
_entity_poly.pdbx_strand_id
1 'polypeptide(L)'
;KAEYTADFIHQNAYVGRLFRSPYAHAEIIHVDVSKARALPGVIAVITGEDCDKPFGIIPIAQNEFPLSRDKVRYCGEPVAAIAAIDVATAEKALKLIDFKVNELPGYFTADDARAEDAVQLHENKPGNLEREVHSEFGDVDEGFETADIIREETFDCAEVTHVHMEPHASLAEYDVERDRVTLHSVTQVPFYVHKRVAQCMDMDESRVRVIKPFIGGGFGARTEALNFEIIACLLARAAGGMVRLKLSREETFLTHRGRPRTRVKMKIGMTSDGKMTACDCVVEQTGGAFAGYGIVTISYAGSLLNAIYDIPAVRYNGFRVYTNTPACGAMRGHGTVDVRHAFESVTDMMAEELGLDPFALRRANLLKAPIRTINDLEVTSYGLPECLDWVEKACGWKKRSGKMPAGKGLGMACSHYVSGAAKPVHWTGEPHAVVNLKLDFDGGITILTGAADIGQGSSTILAQVVGEVLKVDFDRLTVIANDSRITPKDNGSYSSRVTFMVGNAALEAAENLKVILIKAAARKLEVDPED
;
A
#
# COMPACT_ATOMS: atom_id res chain seq x y z
N LYS A 1 13.64 23.66 -7.33
CA LYS A 1 12.97 22.80 -8.34
C LYS A 1 12.89 21.39 -7.76
N ALA A 2 11.86 20.60 -8.07
CA ALA A 2 11.75 19.24 -7.55
C ALA A 2 12.78 18.32 -8.22
N GLU A 3 13.39 17.43 -7.42
CA GLU A 3 14.28 16.37 -7.90
C GLU A 3 13.74 15.01 -7.45
N TYR A 4 13.44 14.16 -8.42
CA TYR A 4 12.99 12.79 -8.22
C TYR A 4 14.17 11.83 -8.12
N THR A 5 13.96 10.59 -7.68
CA THR A 5 15.07 9.64 -7.47
C THR A 5 15.92 9.42 -8.74
N ALA A 6 15.28 9.42 -9.91
CA ALA A 6 15.97 9.23 -11.18
C ALA A 6 16.77 10.45 -11.66
N ASP A 7 16.52 11.63 -11.08
CA ASP A 7 17.14 12.91 -11.44
C ASP A 7 18.50 13.13 -10.75
N PHE A 8 18.80 12.38 -9.67
CA PHE A 8 20.12 12.40 -9.08
C PHE A 8 21.15 11.80 -10.06
N ILE A 9 21.91 12.68 -10.70
CA ILE A 9 23.02 12.32 -11.59
C ILE A 9 24.30 12.35 -10.78
N HIS A 10 24.79 11.17 -10.41
CA HIS A 10 26.13 11.00 -9.84
C HIS A 10 27.08 10.46 -10.91
N GLN A 11 28.13 11.21 -11.21
CA GLN A 11 29.11 10.87 -12.25
C GLN A 11 29.80 9.51 -11.99
N ASN A 12 29.86 9.08 -10.73
CA ASN A 12 30.53 7.85 -10.31
C ASN A 12 29.55 6.68 -10.05
N ALA A 13 28.25 6.83 -10.34
CA ALA A 13 27.30 5.76 -10.10
C ALA A 13 27.31 4.72 -11.23
N TYR A 14 27.54 3.45 -10.87
CA TYR A 14 27.38 2.32 -11.78
C TYR A 14 25.92 2.13 -12.17
N VAL A 15 25.70 1.55 -13.35
CA VAL A 15 24.38 1.20 -13.86
C VAL A 15 23.98 -0.17 -13.35
N GLY A 16 22.91 -0.21 -12.56
CA GLY A 16 22.24 -1.44 -12.13
C GLY A 16 21.27 -1.97 -13.19
N ARG A 17 21.23 -3.29 -13.38
CA ARG A 17 20.23 -4.02 -14.17
C ARG A 17 19.84 -5.34 -13.53
N LEU A 18 18.61 -5.78 -13.77
CA LEU A 18 18.07 -7.05 -13.30
C LEU A 18 17.98 -8.06 -14.44
N PHE A 19 18.43 -9.28 -14.19
CA PHE A 19 18.05 -10.44 -14.99
C PHE A 19 16.80 -11.05 -14.37
N ARG A 20 15.72 -11.12 -15.14
CA ARG A 20 14.41 -11.57 -14.69
C ARG A 20 14.04 -12.90 -15.34
N SER A 21 13.36 -13.75 -14.59
CA SER A 21 12.90 -15.05 -15.05
C SER A 21 11.97 -14.91 -16.26
N PRO A 22 12.21 -15.65 -17.35
CA PRO A 22 11.24 -15.78 -18.43
C PRO A 22 10.13 -16.80 -18.11
N TYR A 23 10.28 -17.59 -17.04
CA TYR A 23 9.37 -18.68 -16.67
C TYR A 23 8.35 -18.24 -15.63
N ALA A 24 7.11 -18.70 -15.77
CA ALA A 24 6.04 -18.49 -14.79
C ALA A 24 6.22 -19.34 -13.53
N HIS A 25 6.77 -20.55 -13.66
CA HIS A 25 7.06 -21.43 -12.54
C HIS A 25 8.18 -22.40 -12.93
N ALA A 26 9.27 -22.45 -12.16
CA ALA A 26 10.34 -23.42 -12.41
C ALA A 26 11.24 -23.62 -11.19
N GLU A 27 11.82 -24.80 -11.05
CA GLU A 27 12.91 -25.06 -10.09
C GLU A 27 14.24 -24.63 -10.69
N ILE A 28 15.04 -23.89 -9.92
CA ILE A 28 16.33 -23.39 -10.37
C ILE A 28 17.36 -24.52 -10.25
N ILE A 29 17.87 -24.99 -11.39
CA ILE A 29 18.96 -25.98 -11.42
C ILE A 29 20.30 -25.25 -11.21
N HIS A 30 20.54 -24.18 -11.96
CA HIS A 30 21.76 -23.39 -11.86
C HIS A 30 21.62 -21.99 -12.49
N VAL A 31 22.35 -21.02 -11.95
CA VAL A 31 22.52 -19.66 -12.49
C VAL A 31 24.01 -19.41 -12.69
N ASP A 32 24.53 -19.64 -13.90
CA ASP A 32 25.95 -19.38 -14.20
C ASP A 32 26.14 -17.92 -14.65
N VAL A 33 26.83 -17.15 -13.81
CA VAL A 33 27.17 -15.75 -14.04
C VAL A 33 28.65 -15.53 -14.40
N SER A 34 29.44 -16.59 -14.61
CA SER A 34 30.88 -16.52 -14.84
C SER A 34 31.26 -15.64 -16.04
N LYS A 35 30.55 -15.81 -17.16
CA LYS A 35 30.76 -15.01 -18.37
C LYS A 35 30.36 -13.54 -18.18
N ALA A 36 29.27 -13.29 -17.46
CA ALA A 36 28.84 -11.94 -17.12
C ALA A 36 29.87 -11.23 -16.23
N ARG A 37 30.38 -11.92 -15.20
CA ARG A 37 31.43 -11.41 -14.29
C ARG A 37 32.75 -11.12 -15.01
N ALA A 38 33.11 -11.92 -16.02
CA ALA A 38 34.34 -11.75 -16.79
C ALA A 38 34.27 -10.64 -17.86
N LEU A 39 33.09 -10.08 -18.13
CA LEU A 39 32.92 -9.07 -19.18
C LEU A 39 33.58 -7.74 -18.74
N PRO A 40 34.49 -7.15 -19.55
CA PRO A 40 35.09 -5.85 -19.23
C PRO A 40 34.04 -4.76 -19.01
N GLY A 41 34.17 -4.01 -17.92
CA GLY A 41 33.25 -2.96 -17.51
C GLY A 41 32.10 -3.42 -16.60
N VAL A 42 31.97 -4.73 -16.33
CA VAL A 42 31.15 -5.24 -15.23
C VAL A 42 31.94 -5.12 -13.92
N ILE A 43 31.30 -4.57 -12.90
CA ILE A 43 31.90 -4.31 -11.59
C ILE A 43 31.46 -5.35 -10.57
N ALA A 44 30.18 -5.72 -10.59
CA ALA A 44 29.63 -6.74 -9.70
C ALA A 44 28.45 -7.47 -10.35
N VAL A 45 28.29 -8.74 -9.97
CA VAL A 45 27.13 -9.56 -10.30
C VAL A 45 26.72 -10.36 -9.07
N ILE A 46 25.48 -10.20 -8.63
CA ILE A 46 24.89 -10.91 -7.50
C ILE A 46 23.73 -11.82 -7.96
N THR A 47 23.49 -12.91 -7.23
CA THR A 47 22.42 -13.89 -7.48
C THR A 47 21.62 -14.13 -6.19
N GLY A 48 20.66 -15.07 -6.23
CA GLY A 48 19.97 -15.54 -5.02
C GLY A 48 20.92 -16.06 -3.93
N GLU A 49 22.14 -16.49 -4.26
CA GLU A 49 23.15 -16.93 -3.29
C GLU A 49 23.58 -15.80 -2.34
N ASP A 50 23.54 -14.55 -2.81
CA ASP A 50 23.87 -13.35 -2.04
C ASP A 50 22.68 -12.82 -1.20
N CYS A 51 21.55 -13.54 -1.20
CA CYS A 51 20.26 -13.13 -0.64
C CYS A 51 19.67 -14.18 0.32
N ASP A 52 20.30 -14.43 1.46
CA ASP A 52 19.93 -15.51 2.38
C ASP A 52 18.67 -15.25 3.23
N LYS A 53 18.22 -13.98 3.32
CA LYS A 53 17.07 -13.59 4.13
C LYS A 53 15.89 -13.14 3.27
N PRO A 54 14.70 -13.76 3.45
CA PRO A 54 13.50 -13.27 2.80
C PRO A 54 13.03 -11.96 3.44
N PHE A 55 12.15 -11.26 2.75
CA PHE A 55 11.44 -10.09 3.22
C PHE A 55 9.95 -10.23 2.96
N GLY A 56 9.20 -9.30 3.54
CA GLY A 56 7.77 -9.15 3.40
C GLY A 56 7.33 -8.01 4.30
N ILE A 57 6.23 -7.36 3.94
CA ILE A 57 5.67 -6.26 4.71
C ILE A 57 5.07 -6.77 6.02
N ILE A 58 4.35 -7.89 5.98
CA ILE A 58 3.76 -8.48 7.18
C ILE A 58 4.79 -9.35 7.91
N PRO A 59 5.09 -9.10 9.19
CA PRO A 59 6.14 -9.83 9.92
C PRO A 59 5.98 -11.35 9.90
N ILE A 60 4.75 -11.85 9.90
CA ILE A 60 4.40 -13.28 9.91
C ILE A 60 4.37 -13.93 8.51
N ALA A 61 4.63 -13.18 7.43
CA ALA A 61 4.51 -13.65 6.06
C ALA A 61 5.64 -13.09 5.16
N GLN A 62 6.88 -13.33 5.58
CA GLN A 62 8.08 -12.93 4.84
C GLN A 62 8.61 -14.11 4.03
N ASN A 63 8.15 -14.25 2.79
CA ASN A 63 8.47 -15.39 1.91
C ASN A 63 9.03 -14.99 0.54
N GLU A 64 9.35 -13.72 0.32
CA GLU A 64 9.96 -13.24 -0.92
C GLU A 64 11.45 -12.99 -0.70
N PHE A 65 12.30 -13.44 -1.62
CA PHE A 65 13.74 -13.10 -1.59
C PHE A 65 14.04 -11.94 -2.53
N PRO A 66 15.03 -11.08 -2.23
CA PRO A 66 15.43 -10.00 -3.14
C PRO A 66 15.74 -10.52 -4.56
N LEU A 67 16.46 -11.63 -4.66
CA LEU A 67 16.69 -12.42 -5.87
C LEU A 67 16.25 -13.87 -5.61
N SER A 68 15.63 -14.50 -6.61
CA SER A 68 15.05 -15.84 -6.50
C SER A 68 16.04 -16.87 -5.98
N ARG A 69 15.54 -17.71 -5.07
CA ARG A 69 16.22 -18.89 -4.55
C ARG A 69 15.36 -20.11 -4.75
N ASP A 70 16.00 -21.21 -5.13
CA ASP A 70 15.44 -22.55 -5.32
C ASP A 70 14.39 -22.67 -6.43
N LYS A 71 13.47 -21.71 -6.56
CA LYS A 71 12.40 -21.67 -7.55
C LYS A 71 12.11 -20.24 -7.99
N VAL A 72 11.64 -20.09 -9.23
CA VAL A 72 10.96 -18.88 -9.72
C VAL A 72 9.45 -19.16 -9.78
N ARG A 73 8.63 -18.19 -9.39
CA ARG A 73 7.18 -18.32 -9.17
C ARG A 73 6.34 -17.39 -10.04
N TYR A 74 6.95 -16.47 -10.80
CA TYR A 74 6.27 -15.70 -11.84
C TYR A 74 7.23 -15.25 -12.94
N CYS A 75 6.70 -15.01 -14.14
CA CYS A 75 7.46 -14.43 -15.24
C CYS A 75 7.79 -12.97 -14.88
N GLY A 76 9.07 -12.64 -14.80
CA GLY A 76 9.56 -11.34 -14.32
C GLY A 76 10.23 -11.36 -12.95
N GLU A 77 10.24 -12.49 -12.24
CA GLU A 77 10.90 -12.60 -10.93
C GLU A 77 12.42 -12.34 -11.06
N PRO A 78 13.03 -11.44 -10.25
CA PRO A 78 14.47 -11.17 -10.34
C PRO A 78 15.31 -12.38 -9.92
N VAL A 79 16.23 -12.82 -10.78
CA VAL A 79 17.11 -13.99 -10.54
C VAL A 79 18.57 -13.58 -10.30
N ALA A 80 19.03 -12.53 -10.99
CA ALA A 80 20.36 -11.96 -10.79
C ALA A 80 20.36 -10.44 -11.02
N ALA A 81 21.40 -9.75 -10.55
CA ALA A 81 21.58 -8.32 -10.78
C ALA A 81 23.03 -7.96 -11.12
N ILE A 82 23.20 -6.95 -11.97
CA ILE A 82 24.50 -6.53 -12.54
C ILE A 82 24.73 -5.05 -12.28
N ALA A 83 25.93 -4.69 -11.83
CA ALA A 83 26.46 -3.33 -11.84
C ALA A 83 27.55 -3.23 -12.92
N ALA A 84 27.41 -2.28 -13.83
CA ALA A 84 28.40 -2.01 -14.87
C ALA A 84 28.64 -0.51 -15.05
N ILE A 85 29.72 -0.15 -15.76
CA ILE A 85 30.11 1.24 -16.01
C ILE A 85 29.10 2.03 -16.85
N ASP A 86 28.30 1.33 -17.68
CA ASP A 86 27.28 1.94 -18.53
C ASP A 86 26.14 0.97 -18.86
N VAL A 87 25.08 1.51 -19.46
CA VAL A 87 23.88 0.74 -19.85
C VAL A 87 24.22 -0.35 -20.86
N ALA A 88 25.02 -0.03 -21.89
CA ALA A 88 25.28 -0.99 -22.97
C ALA A 88 26.05 -2.22 -22.46
N THR A 89 26.96 -2.02 -21.52
CA THR A 89 27.74 -3.08 -20.86
C THR A 89 26.84 -3.92 -19.95
N ALA A 90 25.96 -3.29 -19.15
CA ALA A 90 25.00 -4.02 -18.32
C ALA A 90 24.07 -4.90 -19.16
N GLU A 91 23.50 -4.37 -20.26
CA GLU A 91 22.62 -5.13 -21.16
C GLU A 91 23.34 -6.28 -21.87
N LYS A 92 24.62 -6.11 -22.23
CA LYS A 92 25.45 -7.21 -22.76
C LYS A 92 25.69 -8.29 -21.70
N ALA A 93 25.97 -7.89 -20.46
CA ALA A 93 26.24 -8.82 -19.37
C ALA A 93 25.01 -9.66 -19.00
N LEU A 94 23.79 -9.10 -19.06
CA LEU A 94 22.55 -9.86 -18.85
C LEU A 94 22.42 -11.05 -19.81
N LYS A 95 22.82 -10.87 -21.07
CA LYS A 95 22.76 -11.91 -22.11
C LYS A 95 23.80 -13.03 -21.94
N LEU A 96 24.76 -12.85 -21.03
CA LEU A 96 25.82 -13.82 -20.75
C LEU A 96 25.49 -14.73 -19.57
N ILE A 97 24.36 -14.51 -18.88
CA ILE A 97 23.88 -15.35 -17.79
C ILE A 97 23.26 -16.62 -18.39
N ASP A 98 23.78 -17.79 -18.01
CA ASP A 98 23.21 -19.09 -18.36
C ASP A 98 22.28 -19.55 -17.23
N PHE A 99 20.98 -19.49 -17.49
CA PHE A 99 19.93 -19.81 -16.52
C PHE A 99 19.26 -21.14 -16.87
N LYS A 100 19.50 -22.17 -16.05
CA LYS A 100 18.97 -23.52 -16.24
C LYS A 100 17.93 -23.83 -15.18
N VAL A 101 16.79 -24.33 -15.62
CA VAL A 101 15.64 -24.64 -14.77
C VAL A 101 14.99 -25.96 -15.16
N ASN A 102 14.22 -26.52 -14.23
CA ASN A 102 13.20 -27.53 -14.51
C ASN A 102 11.83 -26.83 -14.47
N GLU A 103 11.19 -26.66 -15.63
CA GLU A 103 9.91 -25.96 -15.73
C GLU A 103 8.80 -26.71 -14.98
N LEU A 104 7.95 -25.95 -14.29
CA LEU A 104 6.79 -26.45 -13.57
C LEU A 104 5.51 -25.86 -14.18
N PRO A 105 4.34 -26.50 -13.98
CA PRO A 105 3.07 -25.91 -14.39
C PRO A 105 2.82 -24.55 -13.73
N GLY A 106 2.33 -23.59 -14.52
CA GLY A 106 1.93 -22.26 -14.06
C GLY A 106 0.42 -22.13 -13.92
N TYR A 107 -0.04 -21.53 -12.82
CA TYR A 107 -1.46 -21.35 -12.49
C TYR A 107 -1.82 -19.86 -12.52
N PHE A 108 -2.80 -19.47 -13.35
CA PHE A 108 -3.16 -18.05 -13.56
C PHE A 108 -4.55 -17.68 -13.03
N THR A 109 -5.29 -18.66 -12.51
CA THR A 109 -6.58 -18.46 -11.85
C THR A 109 -6.55 -19.10 -10.45
N ALA A 110 -7.48 -18.67 -9.59
CA ALA A 110 -7.62 -19.26 -8.26
C ALA A 110 -8.07 -20.73 -8.34
N ASP A 111 -8.99 -21.06 -9.26
CA ASP A 111 -9.50 -22.41 -9.46
C ASP A 111 -8.35 -23.37 -9.86
N ASP A 112 -7.52 -22.99 -10.84
CA ASP A 112 -6.39 -23.82 -11.29
C ASP A 112 -5.34 -24.01 -10.19
N ALA A 113 -5.04 -22.95 -9.43
CA ALA A 113 -4.04 -23.01 -8.36
C ALA A 113 -4.51 -23.87 -7.17
N ARG A 114 -5.82 -24.02 -6.97
CA ARG A 114 -6.43 -24.79 -5.89
C ARG A 114 -6.82 -26.23 -6.29
N ALA A 115 -6.56 -26.64 -7.53
CA ALA A 115 -6.78 -28.01 -7.97
C ALA A 115 -6.00 -29.01 -7.10
N GLU A 116 -6.53 -30.22 -6.92
CA GLU A 116 -5.97 -31.24 -6.01
C GLU A 116 -4.54 -31.64 -6.40
N ASP A 117 -4.22 -31.62 -7.70
CA ASP A 117 -2.92 -31.94 -8.29
C ASP A 117 -2.02 -30.72 -8.55
N ALA A 118 -2.44 -29.52 -8.12
CA ALA A 118 -1.67 -28.31 -8.31
C ALA A 118 -0.36 -28.33 -7.50
N VAL A 119 0.76 -28.00 -8.15
CA VAL A 119 2.06 -27.82 -7.51
C VAL A 119 1.99 -26.61 -6.59
N GLN A 120 2.40 -26.79 -5.34
CA GLN A 120 2.41 -25.72 -4.35
C GLN A 120 3.52 -24.70 -4.66
N LEU A 121 3.16 -23.41 -4.72
CA LEU A 121 4.11 -22.30 -4.86
C LEU A 121 4.94 -22.11 -3.59
N HIS A 122 4.35 -22.42 -2.43
CA HIS A 122 4.99 -22.36 -1.12
C HIS A 122 4.68 -23.64 -0.34
N GLU A 123 5.70 -24.38 0.07
CA GLU A 123 5.57 -25.72 0.68
C GLU A 123 4.73 -25.75 1.97
N ASN A 124 4.67 -24.62 2.69
CA ASN A 124 3.90 -24.47 3.92
C ASN A 124 2.47 -23.95 3.69
N LYS A 125 1.97 -23.99 2.45
CA LYS A 125 0.66 -23.46 2.05
C LYS A 125 -0.11 -24.47 1.19
N PRO A 126 -0.63 -25.55 1.81
CA PRO A 126 -1.44 -26.55 1.13
C PRO A 126 -2.58 -25.92 0.32
N GLY A 127 -2.82 -26.42 -0.89
CA GLY A 127 -3.86 -25.91 -1.79
C GLY A 127 -3.59 -24.50 -2.32
N ASN A 128 -2.33 -24.03 -2.31
CA ASN A 128 -1.94 -22.68 -2.72
C ASN A 128 -2.72 -21.56 -2.02
N LEU A 129 -3.14 -21.79 -0.78
CA LEU A 129 -3.98 -20.87 -0.05
C LEU A 129 -3.15 -20.08 0.96
N GLU A 130 -2.96 -18.79 0.70
CA GLU A 130 -2.22 -17.89 1.58
C GLU A 130 -2.95 -17.73 2.92
N ARG A 131 -4.25 -17.43 2.84
CA ARG A 131 -5.11 -17.12 3.98
C ARG A 131 -6.59 -17.36 3.65
N GLU A 132 -7.29 -17.96 4.59
CA GLU A 132 -8.76 -17.95 4.67
C GLU A 132 -9.22 -17.01 5.78
N VAL A 133 -10.37 -16.38 5.61
CA VAL A 133 -11.03 -15.58 6.65
C VAL A 133 -12.49 -16.01 6.71
N HIS A 134 -12.93 -16.46 7.88
CA HIS A 134 -14.32 -16.77 8.17
C HIS A 134 -14.77 -15.90 9.33
N SER A 135 -15.80 -15.12 9.13
CA SER A 135 -16.40 -14.29 10.18
C SER A 135 -17.89 -14.20 10.00
N GLU A 136 -18.62 -14.26 11.12
CA GLU A 136 -20.05 -14.07 11.18
C GLU A 136 -20.36 -13.14 12.36
N PHE A 137 -21.22 -12.18 12.12
CA PHE A 137 -21.67 -11.20 13.10
C PHE A 137 -23.20 -11.15 13.04
N GLY A 138 -23.88 -11.35 14.17
CA GLY A 138 -25.35 -11.51 14.19
C GLY A 138 -25.80 -12.90 13.70
N ASP A 139 -27.11 -13.12 13.58
CA ASP A 139 -27.69 -14.34 13.02
C ASP A 139 -28.05 -14.11 11.55
N VAL A 140 -27.20 -14.62 10.65
CA VAL A 140 -27.33 -14.37 9.20
C VAL A 140 -28.45 -15.21 8.58
N ASP A 141 -28.66 -16.42 9.09
CA ASP A 141 -29.69 -17.30 8.56
C ASP A 141 -31.09 -16.79 8.97
N GLU A 142 -31.28 -16.36 10.23
CA GLU A 142 -32.51 -15.64 10.67
C GLU A 142 -32.71 -14.34 9.88
N GLY A 143 -31.64 -13.58 9.64
CA GLY A 143 -31.71 -12.34 8.85
C GLY A 143 -32.18 -12.58 7.40
N PHE A 144 -31.86 -13.73 6.80
CA PHE A 144 -32.42 -14.10 5.49
C PHE A 144 -33.86 -14.63 5.58
N GLU A 145 -34.22 -15.38 6.62
CA GLU A 145 -35.60 -15.86 6.83
C GLU A 145 -36.60 -14.72 7.02
N THR A 146 -36.16 -13.61 7.61
CA THR A 146 -36.97 -12.40 7.86
C THR A 146 -36.98 -11.41 6.69
N ALA A 147 -36.24 -11.67 5.62
CA ALA A 147 -36.22 -10.83 4.43
C ALA A 147 -37.44 -11.07 3.54
N ASP A 148 -38.03 -9.99 3.01
CA ASP A 148 -39.10 -10.08 2.01
C ASP A 148 -38.55 -10.38 0.60
N ILE A 149 -37.33 -9.87 0.33
CA ILE A 149 -36.58 -10.16 -0.89
C ILE A 149 -35.13 -10.51 -0.57
N ILE A 150 -34.57 -11.42 -1.36
CA ILE A 150 -33.18 -11.85 -1.26
C ILE A 150 -32.61 -11.85 -2.67
N ARG A 151 -31.46 -11.22 -2.84
CA ARG A 151 -30.74 -11.26 -4.12
C ARG A 151 -29.31 -11.72 -3.93
N GLU A 152 -28.86 -12.56 -4.85
CA GLU A 152 -27.51 -13.11 -4.90
C GLU A 152 -26.93 -12.91 -6.30
N GLU A 153 -25.75 -12.31 -6.39
CA GLU A 153 -25.06 -12.06 -7.66
C GLU A 153 -23.57 -12.36 -7.50
N THR A 154 -22.90 -12.67 -8.62
CA THR A 154 -21.44 -12.88 -8.66
C THR A 154 -20.79 -11.90 -9.63
N PHE A 155 -19.75 -11.21 -9.16
CA PHE A 155 -18.96 -10.24 -9.91
C PHE A 155 -17.52 -10.74 -10.06
N ASP A 156 -16.95 -10.55 -11.24
CA ASP A 156 -15.53 -10.83 -11.52
C ASP A 156 -14.83 -9.51 -11.87
N CYS A 157 -14.06 -9.00 -10.92
CA CYS A 157 -13.34 -7.74 -11.04
C CYS A 157 -11.91 -8.03 -11.52
N ALA A 158 -11.53 -7.46 -12.66
CA ALA A 158 -10.19 -7.64 -13.21
C ALA A 158 -9.08 -7.12 -12.28
N GLU A 159 -7.91 -7.74 -12.36
CA GLU A 159 -6.68 -7.21 -11.75
C GLU A 159 -6.34 -5.84 -12.36
N VAL A 160 -5.90 -4.90 -11.53
CA VAL A 160 -5.47 -3.57 -11.99
C VAL A 160 -4.19 -3.11 -11.30
N THR A 161 -3.42 -2.27 -11.99
CA THR A 161 -2.19 -1.67 -11.49
C THR A 161 -2.33 -0.15 -11.29
N HIS A 162 -1.42 0.44 -10.52
CA HIS A 162 -1.47 1.85 -10.10
C HIS A 162 -1.04 2.82 -11.18
N VAL A 163 -0.15 2.39 -12.08
CA VAL A 163 0.42 3.20 -13.17
C VAL A 163 0.93 4.57 -12.69
N HIS A 164 1.61 4.62 -11.54
CA HIS A 164 2.27 5.86 -11.11
C HIS A 164 3.27 6.32 -12.18
N MET A 165 3.22 7.61 -12.54
CA MET A 165 3.88 8.12 -13.75
C MET A 165 5.40 8.05 -13.68
N GLU A 166 5.97 8.18 -12.49
CA GLU A 166 7.40 7.90 -12.26
C GLU A 166 7.62 6.38 -12.19
N PRO A 167 8.49 5.78 -13.03
CA PRO A 167 8.90 4.39 -12.88
C PRO A 167 9.66 4.13 -11.58
N HIS A 168 9.86 2.88 -11.21
CA HIS A 168 10.68 2.55 -10.05
C HIS A 168 12.16 2.90 -10.27
N ALA A 169 12.80 3.48 -9.25
CA ALA A 169 14.22 3.80 -9.26
C ALA A 169 14.79 3.83 -7.83
N SER A 170 16.05 3.41 -7.71
CA SER A 170 16.86 3.56 -6.50
C SER A 170 18.27 4.00 -6.86
N LEU A 171 18.85 4.78 -5.95
CA LEU A 171 20.26 5.11 -5.92
C LEU A 171 20.80 4.67 -4.56
N ALA A 172 21.63 3.65 -4.56
CA ALA A 172 22.28 3.15 -3.36
C ALA A 172 23.76 3.51 -3.39
N GLU A 173 24.25 4.06 -2.28
CA GLU A 173 25.67 4.34 -2.05
C GLU A 173 26.15 3.47 -0.89
N TYR A 174 27.14 2.64 -1.15
CA TYR A 174 27.82 1.86 -0.12
C TYR A 174 29.20 2.46 0.17
N ASP A 175 29.40 2.90 1.41
CA ASP A 175 30.67 3.38 1.92
C ASP A 175 31.45 2.19 2.51
N VAL A 176 32.47 1.73 1.79
CA VAL A 176 33.30 0.59 2.19
C VAL A 176 34.12 0.88 3.45
N GLU A 177 34.57 2.13 3.64
CA GLU A 177 35.41 2.50 4.78
C GLU A 177 34.62 2.51 6.09
N ARG A 178 33.36 2.96 6.03
CA ARG A 178 32.48 3.06 7.21
C ARG A 178 31.53 1.88 7.36
N ASP A 179 31.46 1.02 6.35
CA ASP A 179 30.47 -0.06 6.23
C ASP A 179 29.05 0.47 6.49
N ARG A 180 28.62 1.38 5.61
CA ARG A 180 27.32 2.05 5.67
C ARG A 180 26.67 2.09 4.30
N VAL A 181 25.35 2.04 4.28
CA VAL A 181 24.56 2.23 3.06
C VAL A 181 23.64 3.44 3.19
N THR A 182 23.64 4.29 2.16
CA THR A 182 22.64 5.35 1.97
C THR A 182 21.81 5.03 0.74
N LEU A 183 20.49 4.99 0.90
CA LEU A 183 19.55 4.68 -0.16
C LEU A 183 18.63 5.88 -0.42
N HIS A 184 18.65 6.40 -1.63
CA HIS A 184 17.60 7.27 -2.16
C HIS A 184 16.65 6.42 -2.99
N SER A 185 15.37 6.37 -2.62
CA SER A 185 14.42 5.48 -3.30
C SER A 185 13.00 6.05 -3.38
N VAL A 186 12.26 5.55 -4.37
CA VAL A 186 10.85 5.87 -4.61
C VAL A 186 9.93 5.05 -3.70
N THR A 187 9.82 5.44 -2.43
CA THR A 187 9.03 4.72 -1.43
C THR A 187 7.99 5.59 -0.72
N GLN A 188 6.84 5.00 -0.36
CA GLN A 188 5.86 5.61 0.57
C GLN A 188 6.17 5.24 2.03
N VAL A 189 7.11 4.32 2.26
CA VAL A 189 7.37 3.68 3.56
C VAL A 189 8.88 3.61 3.85
N PRO A 190 9.58 4.75 3.95
CA PRO A 190 11.03 4.77 4.16
C PRO A 190 11.46 3.97 5.40
N PHE A 191 10.64 3.94 6.45
CA PHE A 191 10.87 3.11 7.63
C PHE A 191 10.85 1.59 7.33
N TYR A 192 9.91 1.12 6.51
CA TYR A 192 9.85 -0.30 6.15
C TYR A 192 11.01 -0.67 5.23
N VAL A 193 11.36 0.20 4.29
CA VAL A 193 12.57 0.03 3.46
C VAL A 193 13.81 -0.06 4.34
N HIS A 194 13.97 0.84 5.32
CA HIS A 194 15.09 0.83 6.26
C HIS A 194 15.20 -0.53 6.99
N LYS A 195 14.09 -1.04 7.54
CA LYS A 195 14.07 -2.35 8.21
C LYS A 195 14.37 -3.51 7.28
N ARG A 196 13.82 -3.53 6.06
CA ARG A 196 14.04 -4.64 5.12
C ARG A 196 15.44 -4.61 4.51
N VAL A 197 16.00 -3.44 4.25
CA VAL A 197 17.40 -3.28 3.81
C VAL A 197 18.35 -3.78 4.89
N ALA A 198 18.18 -3.32 6.15
CA ALA A 198 18.99 -3.79 7.27
C ALA A 198 18.92 -5.32 7.43
N GLN A 199 17.70 -5.87 7.40
CA GLN A 199 17.48 -7.31 7.46
C GLN A 199 18.18 -8.07 6.33
N CYS A 200 17.86 -7.77 5.07
CA CYS A 200 18.35 -8.52 3.91
C CYS A 200 19.84 -8.30 3.61
N MET A 201 20.43 -7.20 4.08
CA MET A 201 21.87 -7.01 4.02
C MET A 201 22.62 -7.65 5.19
N ASP A 202 21.91 -8.16 6.21
CA ASP A 202 22.51 -8.52 7.50
C ASP A 202 23.36 -7.38 8.08
N MET A 203 22.78 -6.18 8.07
CA MET A 203 23.44 -4.95 8.51
C MET A 203 22.69 -4.33 9.68
N ASP A 204 23.43 -3.82 10.66
CA ASP A 204 22.87 -3.06 11.79
C ASP A 204 22.06 -1.85 11.28
N GLU A 205 20.87 -1.62 11.85
CA GLU A 205 19.97 -0.53 11.42
C GLU A 205 20.66 0.84 11.47
N SER A 206 21.63 1.07 12.38
CA SER A 206 22.38 2.34 12.50
C SER A 206 23.37 2.61 11.36
N ARG A 207 23.65 1.60 10.54
CA ARG A 207 24.51 1.69 9.35
C ARG A 207 23.72 1.91 8.06
N VAL A 208 22.38 1.90 8.14
CA VAL A 208 21.48 2.14 7.01
C VAL A 208 20.85 3.53 7.13
N ARG A 209 20.89 4.31 6.04
CA ARG A 209 20.16 5.57 5.89
C ARG A 209 19.23 5.48 4.69
N VAL A 210 17.96 5.84 4.87
CA VAL A 210 16.97 5.89 3.80
C VAL A 210 16.46 7.31 3.66
N ILE A 211 16.50 7.80 2.41
CA ILE A 211 16.02 9.12 2.02
C ILE A 211 14.96 8.91 0.94
N LYS A 212 13.81 9.59 1.08
CA LYS A 212 12.81 9.68 0.02
C LYS A 212 12.85 11.08 -0.60
N PRO A 213 13.35 11.22 -1.84
CA PRO A 213 13.29 12.45 -2.63
C PRO A 213 11.85 12.86 -3.00
N PHE A 214 11.67 13.81 -3.92
CA PHE A 214 10.36 13.93 -4.56
C PHE A 214 9.99 12.61 -5.24
N ILE A 215 8.69 12.33 -5.29
CA ILE A 215 8.18 11.05 -5.78
C ILE A 215 6.93 11.30 -6.62
N GLY A 216 6.86 10.65 -7.79
CA GLY A 216 5.81 10.83 -8.79
C GLY A 216 4.60 9.92 -8.53
N GLY A 217 4.05 10.00 -7.30
CA GLY A 217 2.95 9.17 -6.85
C GLY A 217 3.37 7.76 -6.41
N GLY A 218 2.37 6.92 -6.17
CA GLY A 218 2.57 5.52 -5.76
C GLY A 218 1.24 4.79 -5.58
N PHE A 219 0.27 5.43 -4.92
CA PHE A 219 -1.11 4.96 -4.78
C PHE A 219 -1.25 3.57 -4.12
N GLY A 220 -0.23 3.12 -3.39
CA GLY A 220 -0.16 1.81 -2.75
C GLY A 220 0.97 0.92 -3.28
N ALA A 221 1.44 1.12 -4.52
CA ALA A 221 2.50 0.29 -5.12
C ALA A 221 3.79 0.27 -4.31
N ARG A 222 4.03 1.35 -3.56
CA ARG A 222 5.25 1.67 -2.86
C ARG A 222 5.05 1.67 -1.33
N THR A 223 4.02 0.98 -0.83
CA THR A 223 3.73 0.86 0.63
C THR A 223 4.32 -0.38 1.28
N GLU A 224 5.11 -1.14 0.55
CA GLU A 224 6.02 -2.17 1.07
C GLU A 224 7.44 -1.89 0.54
N ALA A 225 8.47 -2.43 1.19
CA ALA A 225 9.80 -2.41 0.60
C ALA A 225 9.80 -3.34 -0.62
N LEU A 226 10.32 -2.87 -1.73
CA LEU A 226 10.32 -3.60 -2.99
C LEU A 226 11.70 -4.21 -3.25
N ASN A 227 11.72 -5.35 -3.92
CA ASN A 227 12.93 -6.12 -4.20
C ASN A 227 14.06 -5.25 -4.82
N PHE A 228 13.77 -4.39 -5.79
CA PHE A 228 14.78 -3.56 -6.44
C PHE A 228 15.49 -2.59 -5.48
N GLU A 229 14.83 -2.16 -4.40
CA GLU A 229 15.43 -1.27 -3.39
C GLU A 229 16.50 -2.02 -2.60
N ILE A 230 16.19 -3.25 -2.20
CA ILE A 230 17.11 -4.14 -1.48
C ILE A 230 18.24 -4.59 -2.41
N ILE A 231 17.91 -4.99 -3.64
CA ILE A 231 18.88 -5.39 -4.66
C ILE A 231 19.86 -4.25 -4.96
N ALA A 232 19.40 -3.00 -5.07
CA ALA A 232 20.28 -1.86 -5.30
C ALA A 232 21.34 -1.72 -4.20
N CYS A 233 20.94 -1.89 -2.93
CA CYS A 233 21.86 -1.85 -1.79
C CYS A 233 22.84 -3.04 -1.76
N LEU A 234 22.36 -4.26 -2.00
CA LEU A 234 23.22 -5.46 -2.09
C LEU A 234 24.24 -5.32 -3.23
N LEU A 235 23.79 -4.82 -4.38
CA LEU A 235 24.63 -4.62 -5.54
C LEU A 235 25.64 -3.48 -5.34
N ALA A 236 25.26 -2.40 -4.66
CA ALA A 236 26.16 -1.33 -4.24
C ALA A 236 27.27 -1.84 -3.31
N ARG A 237 26.91 -2.70 -2.34
CA ARG A 237 27.88 -3.39 -1.47
C ARG A 237 28.84 -4.26 -2.27
N ALA A 238 28.32 -5.10 -3.17
CA ALA A 238 29.15 -5.97 -4.01
C ALA A 238 30.09 -5.18 -4.95
N ALA A 239 29.64 -4.01 -5.44
CA ALA A 239 30.43 -3.13 -6.29
C ALA A 239 31.40 -2.22 -5.52
N GLY A 240 31.31 -2.17 -4.19
CA GLY A 240 32.12 -1.28 -3.35
C GLY A 240 31.90 0.20 -3.63
N GLY A 241 30.67 0.61 -3.97
CA GLY A 241 30.40 1.99 -4.36
C GLY A 241 28.95 2.30 -4.63
N MET A 242 28.71 3.26 -5.53
CA MET A 242 27.37 3.77 -5.82
C MET A 242 26.74 3.06 -7.02
N VAL A 243 25.50 2.60 -6.88
CA VAL A 243 24.73 1.92 -7.93
C VAL A 243 23.38 2.60 -8.11
N ARG A 244 23.07 2.93 -9.37
CA ARG A 244 21.78 3.46 -9.79
C ARG A 244 21.00 2.39 -10.54
N LEU A 245 19.90 1.95 -9.95
CA LEU A 245 18.99 0.96 -10.53
C LEU A 245 17.70 1.67 -10.98
N LYS A 246 17.46 1.75 -12.28
CA LYS A 246 16.22 2.28 -12.86
C LYS A 246 15.47 1.15 -13.52
N LEU A 247 14.20 0.98 -13.18
CA LEU A 247 13.33 0.02 -13.81
C LEU A 247 12.62 0.65 -15.02
N SER A 248 12.42 -0.15 -16.06
CA SER A 248 11.56 0.22 -17.17
C SER A 248 10.08 0.31 -16.74
N ARG A 249 9.21 0.75 -17.65
CA ARG A 249 7.76 0.70 -17.40
C ARG A 249 7.27 -0.74 -17.27
N GLU A 250 7.71 -1.64 -18.14
CA GLU A 250 7.40 -3.08 -18.07
C GLU A 250 7.84 -3.67 -16.73
N GLU A 251 9.07 -3.38 -16.30
CA GLU A 251 9.56 -3.85 -15.00
C GLU A 251 8.77 -3.26 -13.82
N THR A 252 8.25 -2.04 -13.97
CA THR A 252 7.33 -1.45 -12.99
C THR A 252 6.01 -2.23 -12.94
N PHE A 253 5.47 -2.67 -14.08
CA PHE A 253 4.31 -3.58 -14.11
C PHE A 253 4.62 -4.94 -13.48
N LEU A 254 5.82 -5.50 -13.73
CA LEU A 254 6.25 -6.78 -13.17
C LEU A 254 6.50 -6.73 -11.65
N THR A 255 6.84 -5.56 -11.10
CA THR A 255 6.90 -5.36 -9.64
C THR A 255 5.49 -5.29 -9.01
N HIS A 256 4.50 -4.85 -9.79
CA HIS A 256 3.05 -4.90 -9.56
C HIS A 256 2.51 -4.32 -8.23
N ARG A 257 2.32 -5.17 -7.20
CA ARG A 257 1.61 -4.90 -5.94
C ARG A 257 0.19 -4.32 -6.10
N GLY A 258 -0.43 -4.55 -7.25
CA GLY A 258 -1.73 -3.99 -7.64
C GLY A 258 -2.91 -4.62 -6.90
N ARG A 259 -4.11 -4.22 -7.34
CA ARG A 259 -5.35 -4.82 -6.85
C ARG A 259 -5.53 -6.18 -7.51
N PRO A 260 -5.74 -7.26 -6.74
CA PRO A 260 -5.93 -8.59 -7.31
C PRO A 260 -7.19 -8.66 -8.18
N ARG A 261 -7.22 -9.61 -9.12
CA ARG A 261 -8.51 -10.05 -9.66
C ARG A 261 -9.32 -10.67 -8.51
N THR A 262 -10.57 -10.25 -8.41
CA THR A 262 -11.43 -10.62 -7.29
C THR A 262 -12.77 -11.13 -7.81
N ARG A 263 -13.11 -12.38 -7.45
CA ARG A 263 -14.45 -12.93 -7.63
C ARG A 263 -15.23 -12.68 -6.33
N VAL A 264 -16.34 -11.94 -6.42
CA VAL A 264 -17.19 -11.60 -5.29
C VAL A 264 -18.58 -12.17 -5.51
N LYS A 265 -18.99 -13.11 -4.67
CA LYS A 265 -20.37 -13.57 -4.56
C LYS A 265 -21.03 -12.80 -3.42
N MET A 266 -22.04 -12.01 -3.75
CA MET A 266 -22.71 -11.09 -2.82
C MET A 266 -24.18 -11.45 -2.70
N LYS A 267 -24.63 -11.75 -1.49
CA LYS A 267 -26.03 -12.02 -1.17
C LYS A 267 -26.53 -11.02 -0.12
N ILE A 268 -27.64 -10.34 -0.42
CA ILE A 268 -28.25 -9.36 0.49
C ILE A 268 -29.74 -9.68 0.65
N GLY A 269 -30.21 -9.60 1.89
CA GLY A 269 -31.63 -9.68 2.26
C GLY A 269 -32.17 -8.30 2.63
N MET A 270 -33.39 -7.98 2.17
CA MET A 270 -34.08 -6.76 2.54
C MET A 270 -35.56 -7.00 2.80
N THR A 271 -36.16 -6.17 3.64
CA THR A 271 -37.61 -6.00 3.73
C THR A 271 -38.15 -5.21 2.54
N SER A 272 -39.46 -5.27 2.34
CA SER A 272 -40.19 -4.58 1.27
C SER A 272 -40.11 -3.06 1.34
N ASP A 273 -39.85 -2.47 2.51
CA ASP A 273 -39.57 -1.04 2.70
C ASP A 273 -38.07 -0.69 2.55
N GLY A 274 -37.23 -1.66 2.18
CA GLY A 274 -35.83 -1.46 1.80
C GLY A 274 -34.85 -1.46 2.97
N LYS A 275 -35.22 -2.00 4.15
CA LYS A 275 -34.29 -2.20 5.26
C LYS A 275 -33.48 -3.48 5.04
N MET A 276 -32.16 -3.39 5.20
CA MET A 276 -31.25 -4.52 5.12
C MET A 276 -31.41 -5.41 6.35
N THR A 277 -31.51 -6.72 6.13
CA THR A 277 -31.65 -7.71 7.21
C THR A 277 -30.39 -8.56 7.37
N ALA A 278 -29.77 -8.96 6.25
CA ALA A 278 -28.55 -9.77 6.23
C ALA A 278 -27.67 -9.49 5.01
N CYS A 279 -26.37 -9.70 5.17
CA CYS A 279 -25.39 -9.74 4.08
C CYS A 279 -24.50 -10.98 4.22
N ASP A 280 -24.37 -11.75 3.14
CA ASP A 280 -23.43 -12.88 3.05
C ASP A 280 -22.53 -12.68 1.84
N CYS A 281 -21.22 -12.64 2.07
CA CYS A 281 -20.23 -12.32 1.06
C CYS A 281 -19.12 -13.38 1.02
N VAL A 282 -18.95 -13.98 -0.15
CA VAL A 282 -17.82 -14.88 -0.44
C VAL A 282 -16.88 -14.19 -1.43
N VAL A 283 -15.60 -14.13 -1.09
CA VAL A 283 -14.57 -13.46 -1.87
C VAL A 283 -13.41 -14.39 -2.15
N GLU A 284 -12.99 -14.46 -3.41
CA GLU A 284 -11.78 -15.16 -3.82
C GLU A 284 -10.87 -14.19 -4.58
N GLN A 285 -9.60 -14.10 -4.16
CA GLN A 285 -8.61 -13.20 -4.75
C GLN A 285 -7.43 -13.99 -5.33
N THR A 286 -7.10 -13.73 -6.60
CA THR A 286 -5.84 -14.20 -7.19
C THR A 286 -4.70 -13.29 -6.71
N GLY A 287 -3.89 -13.79 -5.80
CA GLY A 287 -2.94 -12.99 -5.04
C GLY A 287 -1.55 -12.81 -5.65
N GLY A 288 -1.23 -13.54 -6.71
CA GLY A 288 0.11 -13.60 -7.26
C GLY A 288 1.05 -14.47 -6.43
N ALA A 289 2.35 -14.37 -6.69
CA ALA A 289 3.32 -15.39 -6.30
C ALA A 289 3.82 -15.33 -4.85
N PHE A 290 3.66 -14.19 -4.15
CA PHE A 290 4.20 -13.96 -2.81
C PHE A 290 3.18 -13.30 -1.90
N ALA A 291 3.37 -13.45 -0.59
CA ALA A 291 2.35 -13.04 0.39
C ALA A 291 2.11 -11.54 0.34
N GLY A 292 3.18 -10.74 0.50
CA GLY A 292 3.10 -9.28 0.53
C GLY A 292 2.02 -8.79 1.50
N TYR A 293 1.06 -8.03 0.98
CA TYR A 293 -0.09 -7.54 1.74
C TYR A 293 -1.30 -8.50 1.77
N GLY A 294 -1.23 -9.68 1.15
CA GLY A 294 -2.37 -10.56 0.88
C GLY A 294 -3.25 -10.86 2.09
N ILE A 295 -2.65 -11.21 3.23
CA ILE A 295 -3.36 -11.40 4.51
C ILE A 295 -4.23 -10.17 4.87
N VAL A 296 -3.69 -8.96 4.74
CA VAL A 296 -4.41 -7.72 5.05
C VAL A 296 -5.46 -7.42 3.98
N THR A 297 -5.13 -7.65 2.71
CA THR A 297 -6.05 -7.43 1.57
C THR A 297 -7.34 -8.23 1.73
N ILE A 298 -7.24 -9.53 2.06
CA ILE A 298 -8.40 -10.40 2.20
C ILE A 298 -9.17 -10.13 3.50
N SER A 299 -8.52 -9.65 4.56
CA SER A 299 -9.23 -9.18 5.76
C SER A 299 -10.01 -7.89 5.51
N TYR A 300 -9.41 -6.92 4.78
CA TYR A 300 -10.09 -5.65 4.46
C TYR A 300 -11.33 -5.84 3.57
N ALA A 301 -11.30 -6.83 2.67
CA ALA A 301 -12.42 -7.13 1.79
C ALA A 301 -13.73 -7.38 2.56
N GLY A 302 -13.69 -8.07 3.71
CA GLY A 302 -14.86 -8.24 4.57
C GLY A 302 -15.05 -7.15 5.63
N SER A 303 -13.97 -6.56 6.14
CA SER A 303 -14.05 -5.65 7.31
C SER A 303 -14.92 -4.40 7.06
N LEU A 304 -14.88 -3.84 5.85
CA LEU A 304 -15.62 -2.62 5.48
C LEU A 304 -16.92 -2.91 4.69
N LEU A 305 -17.48 -4.12 4.83
CA LEU A 305 -18.91 -4.35 4.59
C LEU A 305 -19.74 -3.55 5.60
N ASN A 306 -19.25 -3.51 6.85
CA ASN A 306 -19.79 -2.74 7.97
C ASN A 306 -19.42 -1.25 7.90
N ALA A 307 -19.87 -0.47 8.90
CA ALA A 307 -19.50 0.93 9.14
C ALA A 307 -19.92 1.96 8.08
N ILE A 308 -20.76 1.57 7.12
CA ILE A 308 -21.43 2.49 6.19
C ILE A 308 -22.95 2.44 6.28
N TYR A 309 -23.54 1.26 6.46
CA TYR A 309 -24.97 1.06 6.63
C TYR A 309 -25.24 0.23 7.88
N ASP A 310 -26.46 0.35 8.41
CA ASP A 310 -26.97 -0.49 9.50
C ASP A 310 -27.41 -1.84 8.94
N ILE A 311 -26.59 -2.88 9.16
CA ILE A 311 -26.83 -4.24 8.69
C ILE A 311 -26.81 -5.16 9.93
N PRO A 312 -27.95 -5.74 10.32
CA PRO A 312 -28.07 -6.52 11.56
C PRO A 312 -27.22 -7.80 11.59
N ALA A 313 -27.03 -8.45 10.43
CA ALA A 313 -26.27 -9.69 10.33
C ALA A 313 -25.35 -9.71 9.10
N VAL A 314 -24.08 -10.08 9.29
CA VAL A 314 -23.06 -10.12 8.24
C VAL A 314 -22.21 -11.39 8.34
N ARG A 315 -22.17 -12.19 7.27
CA ARG A 315 -21.25 -13.33 7.08
C ARG A 315 -20.24 -12.99 5.98
N TYR A 316 -18.99 -13.33 6.22
CA TYR A 316 -17.90 -13.13 5.27
C TYR A 316 -16.97 -14.35 5.23
N ASN A 317 -16.73 -14.84 4.01
CA ASN A 317 -15.79 -15.92 3.71
C ASN A 317 -14.81 -15.46 2.64
N GLY A 318 -13.55 -15.26 3.00
CA GLY A 318 -12.50 -14.75 2.11
C GLY A 318 -11.39 -15.77 1.86
N PHE A 319 -11.03 -15.97 0.60
CA PHE A 319 -9.96 -16.88 0.16
C PHE A 319 -8.89 -16.10 -0.61
N ARG A 320 -7.67 -16.07 -0.08
CA ARG A 320 -6.51 -15.45 -0.74
C ARG A 320 -5.61 -16.53 -1.31
N VAL A 321 -5.54 -16.60 -2.64
CA VAL A 321 -4.94 -17.73 -3.36
C VAL A 321 -3.66 -17.30 -4.04
N TYR A 322 -2.58 -18.07 -3.89
CA TYR A 322 -1.35 -17.86 -4.65
C TYR A 322 -1.53 -18.25 -6.11
N THR A 323 -0.95 -17.47 -7.03
CA THR A 323 -0.95 -17.75 -8.48
C THR A 323 0.42 -17.38 -9.07
N ASN A 324 0.76 -17.91 -10.25
CA ASN A 324 2.04 -17.66 -10.94
C ASN A 324 2.06 -16.34 -11.71
N THR A 325 1.65 -15.27 -11.03
CA THR A 325 1.63 -13.88 -11.52
C THR A 325 2.36 -12.97 -10.52
N PRO A 326 2.81 -11.76 -10.93
CA PRO A 326 3.37 -10.79 -10.01
C PRO A 326 2.52 -10.61 -8.74
N ALA A 327 3.17 -10.55 -7.57
CA ALA A 327 2.45 -10.44 -6.30
C ALA A 327 1.54 -9.20 -6.26
N CYS A 328 0.26 -9.40 -5.96
CA CYS A 328 -0.70 -8.35 -5.69
C CYS A 328 -0.52 -7.78 -4.28
N GLY A 329 -0.99 -6.56 -4.05
CA GLY A 329 -0.76 -5.86 -2.80
C GLY A 329 -1.77 -4.76 -2.52
N ALA A 330 -1.28 -3.65 -1.99
CA ALA A 330 -2.11 -2.51 -1.67
C ALA A 330 -2.29 -1.59 -2.89
N MET A 331 -3.55 -1.33 -3.27
CA MET A 331 -3.93 -0.27 -4.20
C MET A 331 -5.06 0.56 -3.57
N ARG A 332 -5.07 1.88 -3.82
CA ARG A 332 -6.00 2.87 -3.21
C ARG A 332 -7.42 2.30 -2.98
N GLY A 333 -7.89 2.36 -1.73
CA GLY A 333 -9.09 1.61 -1.29
C GLY A 333 -8.78 0.14 -0.95
N HIS A 334 -7.58 -0.14 -0.45
CA HIS A 334 -6.98 -1.47 -0.35
C HIS A 334 -7.91 -2.51 0.28
N GLY A 335 -8.16 -3.59 -0.47
CA GLY A 335 -9.05 -4.70 -0.12
C GLY A 335 -10.55 -4.46 -0.37
N THR A 336 -11.01 -3.21 -0.33
CA THR A 336 -12.45 -2.89 -0.14
C THR A 336 -13.22 -2.60 -1.42
N VAL A 337 -12.53 -2.23 -2.51
CA VAL A 337 -13.19 -1.67 -3.71
C VAL A 337 -14.13 -2.67 -4.38
N ASP A 338 -13.66 -3.88 -4.67
CA ASP A 338 -14.42 -4.86 -5.46
C ASP A 338 -15.65 -5.36 -4.68
N VAL A 339 -15.49 -5.58 -3.38
CA VAL A 339 -16.59 -5.95 -2.49
C VAL A 339 -17.61 -4.83 -2.36
N ARG A 340 -17.15 -3.58 -2.23
CA ARG A 340 -18.05 -2.41 -2.20
C ARG A 340 -18.77 -2.23 -3.53
N HIS A 341 -18.10 -2.45 -4.66
CA HIS A 341 -18.74 -2.41 -5.97
C HIS A 341 -19.84 -3.46 -6.10
N ALA A 342 -19.58 -4.71 -5.72
CA ALA A 342 -20.59 -5.78 -5.71
C ALA A 342 -21.76 -5.43 -4.78
N PHE A 343 -21.46 -4.98 -3.55
CA PHE A 343 -22.48 -4.60 -2.56
C PHE A 343 -23.42 -3.49 -3.08
N GLU A 344 -22.85 -2.39 -3.59
CA GLU A 344 -23.66 -1.26 -4.09
C GLU A 344 -24.43 -1.63 -5.36
N SER A 345 -23.88 -2.52 -6.21
CA SER A 345 -24.57 -2.99 -7.41
C SER A 345 -25.78 -3.86 -7.06
N VAL A 346 -25.63 -4.82 -6.13
CA VAL A 346 -26.76 -5.62 -5.64
C VAL A 346 -27.80 -4.74 -4.93
N THR A 347 -27.34 -3.77 -4.14
CA THR A 347 -28.22 -2.79 -3.48
C THR A 347 -29.07 -2.01 -4.49
N ASP A 348 -28.47 -1.53 -5.59
CA ASP A 348 -29.20 -0.83 -6.65
C ASP A 348 -30.17 -1.75 -7.40
N MET A 349 -29.78 -2.99 -7.67
CA MET A 349 -30.65 -3.98 -8.31
C MET A 349 -31.89 -4.29 -7.44
N MET A 350 -31.70 -4.42 -6.12
CA MET A 350 -32.81 -4.62 -5.18
C MET A 350 -33.69 -3.36 -5.05
N ALA A 351 -33.11 -2.16 -5.14
CA ALA A 351 -33.89 -0.92 -5.19
C ALA A 351 -34.85 -0.90 -6.40
N GLU A 352 -34.36 -1.29 -7.58
CA GLU A 352 -35.17 -1.37 -8.80
C GLU A 352 -36.28 -2.42 -8.66
N GLU A 353 -35.96 -3.60 -8.12
CA GLU A 353 -36.91 -4.70 -7.92
C GLU A 353 -38.05 -4.33 -6.95
N LEU A 354 -37.73 -3.57 -5.89
CA LEU A 354 -38.72 -3.05 -4.94
C LEU A 354 -39.44 -1.78 -5.44
N GLY A 355 -39.00 -1.19 -6.56
CA GLY A 355 -39.51 0.11 -7.03
C GLY A 355 -39.16 1.28 -6.09
N LEU A 356 -38.09 1.15 -5.31
CA LEU A 356 -37.61 2.16 -4.38
C LEU A 356 -36.59 3.09 -5.05
N ASP A 357 -36.61 4.36 -4.67
CA ASP A 357 -35.55 5.29 -5.07
C ASP A 357 -34.22 4.92 -4.36
N PRO A 358 -33.08 4.81 -5.07
CA PRO A 358 -31.83 4.30 -4.50
C PRO A 358 -31.23 5.23 -3.43
N PHE A 359 -31.56 6.53 -3.48
CA PHE A 359 -31.22 7.48 -2.43
C PHE A 359 -32.09 7.26 -1.18
N ALA A 360 -33.40 7.02 -1.36
CA ALA A 360 -34.30 6.67 -0.26
C ALA A 360 -33.90 5.35 0.43
N LEU A 361 -33.56 4.31 -0.34
CA LEU A 361 -33.11 3.02 0.20
C LEU A 361 -31.85 3.17 1.06
N ARG A 362 -30.83 3.90 0.57
CA ARG A 362 -29.62 4.14 1.37
C ARG A 362 -29.89 4.98 2.61
N ARG A 363 -30.82 5.94 2.53
CA ARG A 363 -31.27 6.70 3.71
C ARG A 363 -31.96 5.81 4.74
N ALA A 364 -32.71 4.80 4.30
CA ALA A 364 -33.34 3.85 5.21
C ALA A 364 -32.31 3.03 5.99
N ASN A 365 -31.09 2.85 5.48
CA ASN A 365 -30.05 2.03 6.11
C ASN A 365 -28.90 2.84 6.72
N LEU A 366 -29.09 4.13 7.01
CA LEU A 366 -28.04 4.96 7.62
C LEU A 366 -27.74 4.55 9.06
N LEU A 367 -26.47 4.65 9.43
CA LEU A 367 -26.01 4.56 10.80
C LEU A 367 -26.34 5.84 11.59
N LYS A 368 -26.35 5.74 12.92
CA LYS A 368 -26.42 6.90 13.83
C LYS A 368 -25.16 6.97 14.70
N ALA A 369 -24.26 7.89 14.38
CA ALA A 369 -23.04 8.13 15.16
C ALA A 369 -23.31 8.93 16.47
N PRO A 370 -22.50 8.73 17.54
CA PRO A 370 -21.44 7.73 17.64
C PRO A 370 -22.02 6.32 17.78
N ILE A 371 -21.41 5.34 17.11
CA ILE A 371 -21.81 3.93 17.18
C ILE A 371 -20.59 3.02 17.14
N ARG A 372 -20.65 1.93 17.91
CA ARG A 372 -19.74 0.79 17.76
C ARG A 372 -20.47 -0.26 16.92
N THR A 373 -19.94 -0.57 15.74
CA THR A 373 -20.58 -1.51 14.81
C THR A 373 -20.46 -2.95 15.30
N ILE A 374 -21.23 -3.86 14.70
CA ILE A 374 -21.26 -5.27 15.09
C ILE A 374 -19.90 -5.98 14.94
N ASN A 375 -19.03 -5.47 14.07
CA ASN A 375 -17.65 -5.92 13.90
C ASN A 375 -16.60 -5.08 14.65
N ASP A 376 -17.04 -4.35 15.67
CA ASP A 376 -16.17 -3.64 16.62
C ASP A 376 -15.50 -2.34 16.13
N LEU A 377 -15.99 -1.73 15.05
CA LEU A 377 -15.48 -0.42 14.59
C LEU A 377 -16.20 0.72 15.31
N GLU A 378 -15.43 1.67 15.82
CA GLU A 378 -15.97 2.91 16.41
C GLU A 378 -16.13 3.98 15.33
N VAL A 379 -17.38 4.29 15.00
CA VAL A 379 -17.75 5.40 14.11
C VAL A 379 -18.15 6.59 14.97
N THR A 380 -17.24 7.54 15.14
CA THR A 380 -17.45 8.73 15.99
C THR A 380 -18.05 9.91 15.23
N SER A 381 -17.90 9.94 13.90
CA SER A 381 -18.46 10.96 13.01
C SER A 381 -18.95 10.31 11.72
N TYR A 382 -20.13 10.71 11.22
CA TYR A 382 -20.77 10.07 10.07
C TYR A 382 -21.54 11.09 9.23
N GLY A 383 -20.90 11.56 8.15
CA GLY A 383 -21.43 12.62 7.26
C GLY A 383 -22.14 12.09 6.00
N LEU A 384 -22.47 10.80 5.93
CA LEU A 384 -23.15 10.22 4.77
C LEU A 384 -24.55 10.83 4.52
N PRO A 385 -25.37 11.13 5.54
CA PRO A 385 -26.68 11.77 5.31
C PRO A 385 -26.56 13.08 4.52
N GLU A 386 -25.62 13.95 4.91
CA GLU A 386 -25.36 15.21 4.24
C GLU A 386 -24.80 15.01 2.83
N CYS A 387 -23.91 14.02 2.64
CA CYS A 387 -23.39 13.68 1.32
C CYS A 387 -24.50 13.27 0.35
N LEU A 388 -25.46 12.45 0.81
CA LEU A 388 -26.62 12.06 0.00
C LEU A 388 -27.45 13.28 -0.41
N ASP A 389 -27.75 14.17 0.54
CA ASP A 389 -28.52 15.39 0.26
C ASP A 389 -27.80 16.31 -0.74
N TRP A 390 -26.50 16.49 -0.58
CA TRP A 390 -25.70 17.34 -1.47
C TRP A 390 -25.62 16.78 -2.87
N VAL A 391 -25.31 15.49 -3.03
CA VAL A 391 -25.17 14.87 -4.36
C VAL A 391 -26.53 14.76 -5.06
N GLU A 392 -27.58 14.35 -4.36
CA GLU A 392 -28.95 14.25 -4.93
C GLU A 392 -29.39 15.60 -5.52
N LYS A 393 -29.16 16.69 -4.75
CA LYS A 393 -29.45 18.05 -5.19
C LYS A 393 -28.55 18.50 -6.34
N ALA A 394 -27.23 18.33 -6.21
CA ALA A 394 -26.25 18.85 -7.17
C ALA A 394 -26.38 18.18 -8.54
N CYS A 395 -26.63 16.86 -8.58
CA CYS A 395 -26.84 16.15 -9.84
C CYS A 395 -28.24 16.35 -10.43
N GLY A 396 -29.19 16.91 -9.67
CA GLY A 396 -30.57 17.11 -10.08
C GLY A 396 -31.36 15.81 -10.21
N TRP A 397 -31.11 14.84 -9.30
CA TRP A 397 -31.58 13.46 -9.40
C TRP A 397 -33.07 13.34 -9.73
N LYS A 398 -33.95 13.93 -8.91
CA LYS A 398 -35.42 13.87 -9.07
C LYS A 398 -35.93 14.37 -10.43
N LYS A 399 -35.19 15.27 -11.08
CA LYS A 399 -35.55 15.83 -12.39
C LYS A 399 -35.06 14.98 -13.55
N ARG A 400 -33.99 14.18 -13.36
CA ARG A 400 -33.24 13.54 -14.43
C ARG A 400 -33.30 12.02 -14.43
N SER A 401 -33.37 11.39 -13.25
CA SER A 401 -33.45 9.93 -13.12
C SER A 401 -34.69 9.40 -13.85
N GLY A 402 -34.53 8.34 -14.64
CA GLY A 402 -35.56 7.76 -15.52
C GLY A 402 -36.03 8.65 -16.68
N LYS A 403 -35.44 9.85 -16.87
CA LYS A 403 -35.88 10.87 -17.85
C LYS A 403 -34.76 11.31 -18.79
N MET A 404 -33.66 10.56 -18.83
CA MET A 404 -32.52 10.88 -19.68
C MET A 404 -32.75 10.39 -21.13
N PRO A 405 -32.08 11.01 -22.13
CA PRO A 405 -32.11 10.51 -23.50
C PRO A 405 -31.59 9.07 -23.59
N ALA A 406 -32.02 8.35 -24.63
CA ALA A 406 -31.56 6.99 -24.90
C ALA A 406 -30.02 6.91 -24.90
N GLY A 407 -29.48 5.87 -24.24
CA GLY A 407 -28.03 5.66 -24.08
C GLY A 407 -27.38 6.50 -22.97
N LYS A 408 -28.15 7.20 -22.14
CA LYS A 408 -27.64 7.95 -20.98
C LYS A 408 -28.38 7.53 -19.71
N GLY A 409 -27.65 7.40 -18.60
CA GLY A 409 -28.21 7.08 -17.28
C GLY A 409 -27.53 7.86 -16.16
N LEU A 410 -28.10 7.78 -14.97
CA LEU A 410 -27.48 8.20 -13.72
C LEU A 410 -27.44 6.99 -12.79
N GLY A 411 -26.25 6.73 -12.23
CA GLY A 411 -26.07 5.77 -11.14
C GLY A 411 -25.52 6.52 -9.92
N MET A 412 -25.69 5.92 -8.75
CA MET A 412 -25.15 6.45 -7.50
C MET A 412 -24.65 5.29 -6.64
N ALA A 413 -23.67 5.58 -5.79
CA ALA A 413 -23.11 4.60 -4.86
C ALA A 413 -22.52 5.35 -3.67
N CYS A 414 -22.42 4.67 -2.54
CA CYS A 414 -21.69 5.15 -1.38
C CYS A 414 -20.46 4.29 -1.17
N SER A 415 -19.40 4.91 -0.66
CA SER A 415 -18.20 4.18 -0.25
C SER A 415 -17.57 4.90 0.94
N HIS A 416 -16.78 4.16 1.70
CA HIS A 416 -16.01 4.70 2.82
C HIS A 416 -14.68 3.96 2.92
N TYR A 417 -13.73 4.56 3.64
CA TYR A 417 -12.44 3.95 3.90
C TYR A 417 -11.90 4.47 5.24
N VAL A 418 -10.97 3.74 5.83
CA VAL A 418 -10.35 4.13 7.10
C VAL A 418 -9.51 5.41 6.95
N SER A 419 -9.38 6.17 8.05
CA SER A 419 -8.40 7.26 8.19
C SER A 419 -7.17 6.78 8.96
N GLY A 420 -6.56 5.72 8.44
CA GLY A 420 -5.45 4.98 9.03
C GLY A 420 -5.87 3.69 9.71
N ALA A 421 -5.10 2.62 9.48
CA ALA A 421 -5.26 1.38 10.24
C ALA A 421 -4.92 1.62 11.72
N ALA A 422 -5.79 1.16 12.63
CA ALA A 422 -5.65 1.41 14.06
C ALA A 422 -4.40 0.75 14.70
N LYS A 423 -3.93 -0.36 14.12
CA LYS A 423 -2.73 -1.07 14.59
C LYS A 423 -1.58 -0.89 13.60
N PRO A 424 -0.37 -0.55 14.06
CA PRO A 424 0.81 -0.54 13.20
C PRO A 424 1.18 -1.97 12.79
N VAL A 425 1.89 -2.10 11.67
CA VAL A 425 2.43 -3.39 11.19
C VAL A 425 3.45 -3.98 12.17
N HIS A 426 4.25 -3.11 12.81
CA HIS A 426 5.21 -3.49 13.84
C HIS A 426 4.72 -3.00 15.21
N TRP A 427 4.53 -3.92 16.15
CA TRP A 427 4.02 -3.62 17.49
C TRP A 427 5.15 -3.26 18.45
N THR A 428 5.72 -2.07 18.25
CA THR A 428 6.88 -1.58 19.01
C THR A 428 6.53 -0.87 20.31
N GLY A 429 5.23 -0.57 20.54
CA GLY A 429 4.78 0.28 21.65
C GLY A 429 5.10 1.76 21.46
N GLU A 430 5.66 2.15 20.32
CA GLU A 430 5.93 3.55 19.98
C GLU A 430 4.64 4.33 19.67
N PRO A 431 4.66 5.67 19.79
CA PRO A 431 3.61 6.51 19.24
C PRO A 431 3.37 6.21 17.75
N HIS A 432 2.11 6.35 17.31
CA HIS A 432 1.76 6.11 15.92
C HIS A 432 2.38 7.13 14.96
N ALA A 433 2.59 8.37 15.40
CA ALA A 433 3.26 9.42 14.64
C ALA A 433 4.06 10.32 15.58
N VAL A 434 5.14 10.91 15.08
CA VAL A 434 5.99 11.85 15.81
C VAL A 434 6.36 13.01 14.88
N VAL A 435 6.28 14.24 15.40
CA VAL A 435 6.72 15.46 14.73
C VAL A 435 7.65 16.21 15.68
N ASN A 436 8.74 16.77 15.16
CA ASN A 436 9.60 17.66 15.94
C ASN A 436 9.55 19.06 15.33
N LEU A 437 9.50 20.08 16.19
CA LEU A 437 9.63 21.47 15.79
C LEU A 437 10.95 22.02 16.32
N LYS A 438 11.67 22.74 15.45
CA LYS A 438 12.87 23.49 15.81
C LYS A 438 12.61 24.96 15.54
N LEU A 439 12.71 25.80 16.57
CA LEU A 439 12.75 27.26 16.45
C LEU A 439 14.17 27.73 16.80
N ASP A 440 14.74 28.61 15.98
CA ASP A 440 16.07 29.19 16.20
C ASP A 440 16.02 30.72 16.38
N PHE A 441 17.18 31.32 16.66
CA PHE A 441 17.30 32.76 16.95
C PHE A 441 16.83 33.68 15.80
N ASP A 442 16.84 33.18 14.57
CA ASP A 442 16.38 33.87 13.37
C ASP A 442 14.85 33.92 13.25
N GLY A 443 14.14 33.18 14.11
CA GLY A 443 12.70 33.05 14.11
C GLY A 443 12.17 32.04 13.09
N GLY A 444 13.02 31.33 12.35
CA GLY A 444 12.58 30.26 11.46
C GLY A 444 12.06 29.06 12.25
N ILE A 445 10.94 28.47 11.82
CA ILE A 445 10.41 27.23 12.41
C ILE A 445 10.61 26.09 11.40
N THR A 446 11.42 25.10 11.78
CA THR A 446 11.59 23.88 11.02
C THR A 446 10.69 22.78 11.57
N ILE A 447 9.84 22.20 10.73
CA ILE A 447 8.98 21.06 11.00
C ILE A 447 9.71 19.81 10.48
N LEU A 448 10.09 18.91 11.37
CA LEU A 448 10.74 17.63 11.02
C LEU A 448 9.75 16.48 11.13
N THR A 449 9.58 15.73 10.03
CA THR A 449 8.62 14.61 9.96
C THR A 449 9.13 13.44 9.13
N GLY A 450 8.88 12.21 9.58
CA GLY A 450 9.15 11.02 8.77
C GLY A 450 8.08 10.74 7.71
N ALA A 451 7.00 11.52 7.65
CA ALA A 451 5.86 11.25 6.78
C ALA A 451 6.17 11.50 5.30
N ALA A 452 5.80 10.56 4.44
CA ALA A 452 6.10 10.60 3.02
C ALA A 452 5.07 11.44 2.23
N ASP A 453 5.45 12.66 1.86
CA ASP A 453 4.71 13.41 0.85
C ASP A 453 4.95 12.79 -0.53
N ILE A 454 3.87 12.33 -1.13
CA ILE A 454 3.82 11.63 -2.42
C ILE A 454 2.98 12.37 -3.46
N GLY A 455 2.72 13.65 -3.23
CA GLY A 455 1.87 14.52 -4.05
C GLY A 455 0.47 14.73 -3.48
N GLN A 456 0.14 14.10 -2.34
CA GLN A 456 -1.09 14.37 -1.60
C GLN A 456 -1.02 15.63 -0.73
N GLY A 457 0.18 16.21 -0.54
CA GLY A 457 0.36 17.49 0.15
C GLY A 457 0.47 17.36 1.67
N SER A 458 0.95 16.24 2.20
CA SER A 458 1.13 16.08 3.66
C SER A 458 2.04 17.15 4.25
N SER A 459 3.10 17.55 3.54
CA SER A 459 4.00 18.63 4.01
C SER A 459 3.25 19.95 4.16
N THR A 460 2.35 20.24 3.23
CA THR A 460 1.50 21.44 3.29
C THR A 460 0.56 21.35 4.48
N ILE A 461 -0.15 20.23 4.65
CA ILE A 461 -1.07 20.00 5.78
C ILE A 461 -0.39 20.26 7.13
N LEU A 462 0.82 19.72 7.34
CA LEU A 462 1.56 19.93 8.59
C LEU A 462 1.94 21.40 8.79
N ALA A 463 2.37 22.09 7.73
CA ALA A 463 2.64 23.52 7.80
C ALA A 463 1.37 24.32 8.15
N GLN A 464 0.19 23.97 7.60
CA GLN A 464 -1.05 24.68 7.95
C GLN A 464 -1.41 24.48 9.42
N VAL A 465 -1.32 23.24 9.93
CA VAL A 465 -1.63 22.93 11.34
C VAL A 465 -0.69 23.70 12.28
N VAL A 466 0.62 23.67 12.01
CA VAL A 466 1.60 24.37 12.85
C VAL A 466 1.43 25.89 12.76
N GLY A 467 1.22 26.43 11.56
CA GLY A 467 0.98 27.86 11.34
C GLY A 467 -0.27 28.37 12.05
N GLU A 468 -1.35 27.59 12.01
CA GLU A 468 -2.62 27.93 12.68
C GLU A 468 -2.49 27.94 14.20
N VAL A 469 -1.84 26.94 14.79
CA VAL A 469 -1.65 26.85 16.25
C VAL A 469 -0.77 27.99 16.76
N LEU A 470 0.33 28.27 16.05
CA LEU A 470 1.32 29.29 16.42
C LEU A 470 0.95 30.71 15.95
N LYS A 471 -0.10 30.85 15.12
CA LYS A 471 -0.55 32.13 14.54
C LYS A 471 0.55 32.85 13.76
N VAL A 472 1.23 32.11 12.88
CA VAL A 472 2.31 32.63 12.03
C VAL A 472 2.06 32.34 10.56
N ASP A 473 2.61 33.19 9.69
CA ASP A 473 2.53 33.00 8.24
C ASP A 473 3.35 31.78 7.77
N PHE A 474 2.92 31.21 6.64
CA PHE A 474 3.57 30.04 6.01
C PHE A 474 5.06 30.28 5.73
N ASP A 475 5.44 31.51 5.39
CA ASP A 475 6.83 31.86 5.05
C ASP A 475 7.80 31.69 6.25
N ARG A 476 7.27 31.55 7.47
CA ARG A 476 8.05 31.24 8.68
C ARG A 476 8.38 29.76 8.82
N LEU A 477 7.73 28.89 8.04
CA LEU A 477 7.74 27.44 8.22
C LEU A 477 8.54 26.76 7.12
N THR A 478 9.47 25.88 7.52
CA THR A 478 10.19 24.98 6.61
C THR A 478 9.92 23.54 7.00
N VAL A 479 9.49 22.71 6.07
CA VAL A 479 9.28 21.27 6.32
C VAL A 479 10.49 20.47 5.81
N ILE A 480 11.11 19.70 6.70
CA ILE A 480 12.12 18.71 6.36
C ILE A 480 11.50 17.33 6.58
N ALA A 481 11.46 16.52 5.52
CA ALA A 481 10.77 15.24 5.55
C ALA A 481 11.59 14.08 4.97
N ASN A 482 11.39 12.88 5.53
CA ASN A 482 11.81 11.59 4.97
C ASN A 482 13.33 11.38 4.80
N ASP A 483 14.09 11.70 5.84
CA ASP A 483 15.50 11.32 5.97
C ASP A 483 15.68 10.63 7.33
N SER A 484 15.96 9.33 7.32
CA SER A 484 16.01 8.53 8.55
C SER A 484 17.09 8.99 9.54
N ARG A 485 18.03 9.85 9.12
CA ARG A 485 19.06 10.42 9.99
C ARG A 485 18.63 11.73 10.66
N ILE A 486 17.68 12.46 10.06
CA ILE A 486 17.35 13.83 10.45
C ILE A 486 15.93 13.93 11.02
N THR A 487 15.01 13.14 10.47
CA THR A 487 13.57 13.23 10.79
C THR A 487 13.14 12.10 11.72
N PRO A 488 12.15 12.33 12.62
CA PRO A 488 11.61 11.26 13.44
C PRO A 488 10.94 10.20 12.57
N LYS A 489 10.92 8.95 13.03
CA LYS A 489 10.25 7.85 12.32
C LYS A 489 8.76 8.15 12.14
N ASP A 490 8.25 7.89 10.94
CA ASP A 490 6.82 7.70 10.67
C ASP A 490 6.60 6.29 10.11
N ASN A 491 5.43 5.69 10.37
CA ASN A 491 5.12 4.36 9.86
C ASN A 491 4.96 4.34 8.32
N GLY A 492 4.71 5.49 7.70
CA GLY A 492 4.64 5.68 6.25
C GLY A 492 3.27 6.16 5.77
N SER A 493 3.22 6.50 4.48
CA SER A 493 2.04 7.04 3.81
C SER A 493 1.19 5.93 3.17
N TYR A 494 0.44 5.23 4.00
CA TYR A 494 -0.51 4.18 3.60
C TYR A 494 -1.83 4.30 4.39
N SER A 495 -2.89 3.60 3.95
CA SER A 495 -4.21 3.56 4.64
C SER A 495 -4.83 4.93 4.96
N SER A 496 -4.46 6.00 4.26
CA SER A 496 -4.93 7.38 4.52
C SER A 496 -4.63 7.91 5.94
N ARG A 497 -3.59 7.39 6.61
CA ARG A 497 -3.31 7.71 8.02
C ARG A 497 -2.71 9.10 8.27
N VAL A 498 -2.03 9.68 7.28
CA VAL A 498 -1.05 10.77 7.49
C VAL A 498 -1.71 12.03 8.06
N THR A 499 -2.78 12.51 7.43
CA THR A 499 -3.48 13.72 7.90
C THR A 499 -3.99 13.54 9.33
N PHE A 500 -4.60 12.40 9.64
CA PHE A 500 -5.16 12.16 10.97
C PHE A 500 -4.07 12.00 12.03
N MET A 501 -3.12 11.08 11.83
CA MET A 501 -2.13 10.75 12.85
C MET A 501 -1.01 11.78 12.93
N VAL A 502 -0.42 12.16 11.79
CA VAL A 502 0.71 13.10 11.75
C VAL A 502 0.22 14.54 11.92
N GLY A 503 -0.99 14.87 11.45
CA GLY A 503 -1.62 16.17 11.73
C GLY A 503 -1.85 16.39 13.22
N ASN A 504 -2.39 15.40 13.94
CA ASN A 504 -2.53 15.48 15.40
C ASN A 504 -1.17 15.57 16.12
N ALA A 505 -0.15 14.82 15.68
CA ALA A 505 1.20 14.96 16.23
C ALA A 505 1.83 16.34 15.97
N ALA A 506 1.54 16.97 14.83
CA ALA A 506 1.97 18.34 14.54
C ALA A 506 1.23 19.37 15.38
N LEU A 507 -0.07 19.18 15.62
CA LEU A 507 -0.85 20.00 16.55
C LEU A 507 -0.23 19.95 17.94
N GLU A 508 0.00 18.75 18.47
CA GLU A 508 0.61 18.56 19.78
C GLU A 508 2.01 19.20 19.88
N ALA A 509 2.86 18.99 18.86
CA ALA A 509 4.19 19.59 18.81
C ALA A 509 4.13 21.14 18.77
N ALA A 510 3.16 21.70 18.04
CA ALA A 510 2.96 23.14 17.95
C ALA A 510 2.44 23.73 19.28
N GLU A 511 1.49 23.08 19.95
CA GLU A 511 1.03 23.51 21.28
C GLU A 511 2.16 23.47 22.31
N ASN A 512 3.01 22.45 22.28
CA ASN A 512 4.18 22.36 23.15
C ASN A 512 5.16 23.53 22.91
N LEU A 513 5.43 23.90 21.65
CA LEU A 513 6.27 25.05 21.34
C LEU A 513 5.60 26.37 21.76
N LYS A 514 4.30 26.50 21.55
CA LYS A 514 3.51 27.68 21.94
C LYS A 514 3.61 27.95 23.43
N VAL A 515 3.51 26.92 24.27
CA VAL A 515 3.66 27.05 25.74
C VAL A 515 5.03 27.63 26.12
N ILE A 516 6.11 27.22 25.45
CA ILE A 516 7.46 27.77 25.70
C ILE A 516 7.50 29.26 25.35
N LEU A 517 6.92 29.65 24.22
CA LEU A 517 6.88 31.03 23.74
C LEU A 517 6.04 31.94 24.64
N ILE A 518 4.84 31.50 25.02
CA ILE A 518 3.95 32.23 25.92
C ILE A 518 4.65 32.46 27.26
N LYS A 519 5.28 31.44 27.86
CA LYS A 519 6.03 31.59 29.12
C LYS A 519 7.17 32.60 29.02
N ALA A 520 7.88 32.63 27.90
CA ALA A 520 8.95 33.60 27.68
C ALA A 520 8.41 35.04 27.51
N ALA A 521 7.28 35.20 26.80
CA ALA A 521 6.60 36.49 26.62
C ALA A 521 6.02 37.01 27.93
N ALA A 522 5.26 36.18 28.66
CA ALA A 522 4.66 36.50 29.96
C ALA A 522 5.71 36.99 30.97
N ARG A 523 6.85 36.28 31.08
CA ARG A 523 7.97 36.72 31.94
C ARG A 523 8.53 38.09 31.55
N LYS A 524 8.58 38.40 30.25
CA LYS A 524 9.10 39.69 29.75
C LYS A 524 8.08 40.82 29.92
N LEU A 525 6.80 40.51 29.84
CA LEU A 525 5.69 41.46 29.95
C LEU A 525 5.17 41.61 31.40
N GLU A 526 5.66 40.78 32.33
CA GLU A 526 5.26 40.74 33.74
C GLU A 526 3.75 40.44 33.93
N VAL A 527 3.21 39.52 33.13
CA VAL A 527 1.82 39.05 33.17
C VAL A 527 1.75 37.54 33.41
N ASP A 528 0.55 37.01 33.67
CA ASP A 528 0.33 35.56 33.76
C ASP A 528 0.39 34.93 32.35
N PRO A 529 0.92 33.70 32.17
CA PRO A 529 0.85 32.98 30.91
C PRO A 529 -0.56 32.75 30.34
N GLU A 530 -1.62 32.87 31.16
CA GLU A 530 -3.01 32.76 30.71
C GLU A 530 -3.60 34.06 30.13
N ASP A 531 -2.97 35.22 30.40
CA ASP A 531 -3.34 36.54 29.83
C ASP A 531 -2.79 36.73 28.41
#